data_AF-A0A4P9WZA6-F1
#
_entry.id   AF-A0A4P9WZA6-F1
#
_cell.length_a   1.000
_cell.length_b   1.000
_cell.length_c   1.000
_cell.angle_alpha   90.00
_cell.angle_beta   90.00
_cell.angle_gamma   90.00
#
_symmetry.space_group_name_H-M   'P 1'
#
loop_
_entity.id
_entity.type
_entity.pdbx_description
1 polymer ?
#
loop_
_entity_poly.entity_id
_entity_poly.type
_entity_poly.pdbx_seq_one_letter_code
_entity_poly.pdbx_strand_id
1 'polypeptide(L)'
;MTYYASPASAYAGIPTSELSTAQQVMLQKQQQQQQQQQQQQQMYMAPMSAYPSPTTPTAAPPSLISKDEQAESCQHVKKAIQRNEKQLAAIRSSWQDMVKAETRLSRKDIKSAQSLQTLAAHEPAQLATMLNMVGAAMLNVTEQRGAMTAAVNQVMVEPLKVYKGTLSKIKTELRTWNAAVNTEHKKHTSLDKLLIKEAGNRTLISQGQMALVGASQDVYHRTLSVVDGYERFERQKRYDLQQSLAAALHARIQFHAAALAHLSACHTTITGLDIMSDMPGIQKRIRSNTIKANNSFPGMPPPPQQQPVMMMPPPSAYPASAYPPQEYAPSPMLSMPMAPMTPMTPSQAPPSSHHHHHPRRRRHRHAAAPPPPPPEPQLFNIVVQTPVLASPAMPARTLDEHSGSCSCSDSDASSDCSSATESMSCCTSCSSSNTDASDATPPRAPSRGRSRHRRN
;
A
#
# COMPACT_ATOMS: atom_id res chain seq x y z
N MET A 1 -8.71 75.26 35.05
CA MET A 1 -7.92 75.02 33.82
C MET A 1 -6.86 74.01 34.22
N THR A 2 -6.90 72.73 33.89
CA THR A 2 -7.03 72.07 32.59
C THR A 2 -7.57 70.64 32.79
N TYR A 3 -8.45 70.19 31.90
CA TYR A 3 -9.09 68.86 31.91
C TYR A 3 -8.17 67.78 31.30
N TYR A 4 -8.20 66.58 31.89
CA TYR A 4 -7.67 65.34 31.30
C TYR A 4 -8.67 64.75 30.30
N ALA A 5 -8.23 64.47 29.08
CA ALA A 5 -8.99 63.75 28.06
C ALA A 5 -8.31 62.40 27.73
N SER A 6 -9.16 61.38 27.60
CA SER A 6 -8.86 59.97 27.33
C SER A 6 -8.47 59.71 25.86
N PRO A 7 -7.53 58.79 25.54
CA PRO A 7 -7.28 58.36 24.17
C PRO A 7 -8.12 57.14 23.83
N ALA A 8 -9.33 57.37 23.31
CA ALA A 8 -10.12 56.36 22.61
C ALA A 8 -10.64 56.94 21.31
N SER A 9 -9.87 56.84 20.21
CA SER A 9 -10.35 56.87 18.83
C SER A 9 -9.17 56.85 17.85
N ALA A 10 -8.83 55.67 17.32
CA ALA A 10 -7.92 55.56 16.17
C ALA A 10 -8.10 54.21 15.45
N TYR A 11 -9.32 53.85 15.07
CA TYR A 11 -9.58 52.83 14.04
C TYR A 11 -10.88 53.18 13.31
N ALA A 12 -10.77 54.07 12.34
CA ALA A 12 -11.82 54.32 11.36
C ALA A 12 -11.19 54.22 9.97
N GLY A 13 -11.71 53.30 9.15
CA GLY A 13 -11.53 53.31 7.70
C GLY A 13 -10.67 52.19 7.11
N ILE A 14 -11.11 50.93 7.21
CA ILE A 14 -10.83 49.96 6.14
C ILE A 14 -12.03 50.00 5.19
N PRO A 15 -11.85 50.30 3.88
CA PRO A 15 -12.95 50.38 2.93
C PRO A 15 -13.64 49.02 2.78
N THR A 16 -14.96 49.02 2.95
CA THR A 16 -15.84 47.83 2.87
C THR A 16 -15.89 47.15 1.50
N SER A 17 -15.23 47.71 0.47
CA SER A 17 -15.14 47.14 -0.88
C SER A 17 -14.16 45.98 -1.01
N GLU A 18 -13.12 45.90 -0.17
CA GLU A 18 -12.11 44.83 -0.29
C GLU A 18 -12.57 43.50 0.33
N LEU A 19 -13.38 43.55 1.40
CA LEU A 19 -13.96 42.35 2.02
C LEU A 19 -14.91 41.60 1.07
N SER A 20 -15.63 42.35 0.23
CA SER A 20 -16.53 41.80 -0.79
C SER A 20 -15.78 41.04 -1.88
N THR A 21 -14.62 41.56 -2.28
CA THR A 21 -13.78 40.93 -3.32
C THR A 21 -13.17 39.61 -2.82
N ALA A 22 -12.70 39.57 -1.57
CA ALA A 22 -12.17 38.35 -0.97
C ALA A 22 -13.25 37.25 -0.82
N GLN A 23 -14.48 37.62 -0.44
CA GLN A 23 -15.62 36.68 -0.41
C GLN A 23 -15.97 36.16 -1.80
N GLN A 24 -15.93 37.01 -2.84
CA GLN A 24 -16.17 36.59 -4.22
C GLN A 24 -15.12 35.59 -4.72
N VAL A 25 -13.83 35.84 -4.43
CA VAL A 25 -12.75 34.91 -4.82
C VAL A 25 -12.88 33.57 -4.11
N MET A 26 -13.27 33.56 -2.83
CA MET A 26 -13.47 32.32 -2.08
C MET A 26 -14.64 31.50 -2.64
N LEU A 27 -15.76 32.16 -2.96
CA LEU A 27 -16.93 31.53 -3.56
C LEU A 27 -16.62 30.98 -4.97
N GLN A 28 -15.84 31.72 -5.76
CA GLN A 28 -15.42 31.28 -7.09
C GLN A 28 -14.49 30.04 -7.01
N LYS A 29 -13.55 30.01 -6.06
CA LYS A 29 -12.71 28.82 -5.81
C LYS A 29 -13.55 27.61 -5.37
N GLN A 30 -14.55 27.82 -4.52
CA GLN A 30 -15.44 26.75 -4.08
C GLN A 30 -16.25 26.16 -5.24
N GLN A 31 -16.78 27.00 -6.14
CA GLN A 31 -17.45 26.54 -7.35
C GLN A 31 -16.50 25.78 -8.29
N GLN A 32 -15.26 26.25 -8.46
CA GLN A 32 -14.27 25.59 -9.31
C GLN A 32 -13.87 24.21 -8.75
N GLN A 33 -13.76 24.08 -7.43
CA GLN A 33 -13.50 22.80 -6.78
C GLN A 33 -14.67 21.82 -6.92
N GLN A 34 -15.92 22.30 -6.81
CA GLN A 34 -17.10 21.48 -7.09
C GLN A 34 -17.16 21.02 -8.55
N GLN A 35 -16.82 21.89 -9.51
CA GLN A 35 -16.73 21.49 -10.92
C GLN A 35 -15.65 20.43 -11.16
N GLN A 36 -14.47 20.55 -10.52
CA GLN A 36 -13.44 19.51 -10.63
C GLN A 36 -13.90 18.18 -10.01
N GLN A 37 -14.60 18.20 -8.87
CA GLN A 37 -15.16 16.97 -8.30
C GLN A 37 -16.24 16.37 -9.20
N GLN A 38 -17.10 17.18 -9.83
CA GLN A 38 -18.08 16.69 -10.79
C GLN A 38 -17.42 16.12 -12.05
N GLN A 39 -16.35 16.74 -12.56
CA GLN A 39 -15.59 16.20 -13.69
C GLN A 39 -14.87 14.90 -13.34
N GLN A 40 -14.29 14.78 -12.14
CA GLN A 40 -13.74 13.51 -11.67
C GLN A 40 -14.84 12.45 -11.52
N GLN A 41 -15.98 12.80 -10.93
CA GLN A 41 -17.12 11.89 -10.84
C GLN A 41 -17.65 11.50 -12.22
N GLN A 42 -17.72 12.40 -13.20
CA GLN A 42 -18.09 12.07 -14.58
C GLN A 42 -17.04 11.20 -15.28
N MET A 43 -15.75 11.37 -14.98
CA MET A 43 -14.68 10.50 -15.48
C MET A 43 -14.79 9.08 -14.89
N TYR A 44 -15.21 8.96 -13.62
CA TYR A 44 -15.38 7.67 -12.93
C TYR A 44 -16.79 7.06 -13.07
N MET A 45 -17.80 7.84 -13.46
CA MET A 45 -19.19 7.43 -13.70
C MET A 45 -19.55 7.42 -15.20
N ALA A 46 -18.59 7.70 -16.09
CA ALA A 46 -18.78 7.48 -17.52
C ALA A 46 -19.35 6.06 -17.69
N PRO A 47 -20.53 5.92 -18.29
CA PRO A 47 -21.21 4.64 -18.28
C PRO A 47 -20.29 3.62 -18.96
N MET A 48 -20.03 2.51 -18.27
CA MET A 48 -19.50 1.27 -18.83
C MET A 48 -20.46 0.66 -19.89
N SER A 49 -21.24 1.49 -20.59
CA SER A 49 -22.36 1.15 -21.48
C SER A 49 -22.07 1.42 -22.95
N ALA A 50 -20.83 1.75 -23.32
CA ALA A 50 -20.41 1.83 -24.71
C ALA A 50 -19.26 0.86 -24.98
N TYR A 51 -19.44 -0.41 -24.61
CA TYR A 51 -18.83 -1.45 -25.43
C TYR A 51 -19.56 -1.40 -26.77
N PRO A 52 -18.85 -1.26 -27.92
CA PRO A 52 -19.49 -1.52 -29.20
C PRO A 52 -20.05 -2.94 -29.12
N SER A 53 -21.38 -3.05 -29.24
CA SER A 53 -22.02 -4.34 -29.45
C SER A 53 -21.26 -5.03 -30.58
N PRO A 54 -20.86 -6.31 -30.42
CA PRO A 54 -20.25 -7.03 -31.51
C PRO A 54 -21.24 -6.97 -32.67
N THR A 55 -20.82 -6.32 -33.76
CA THR A 55 -21.48 -6.45 -35.06
C THR A 55 -21.79 -7.92 -35.25
N THR A 56 -23.06 -8.23 -35.40
CA THR A 56 -23.58 -9.54 -35.76
C THR A 56 -22.66 -10.12 -36.83
N PRO A 57 -21.91 -11.20 -36.55
CA PRO A 57 -21.18 -11.87 -37.60
C PRO A 57 -22.24 -12.45 -38.53
N THR A 58 -22.32 -11.88 -39.74
CA THR A 58 -22.92 -12.52 -40.91
C THR A 58 -22.54 -14.00 -40.85
N ALA A 59 -23.55 -14.85 -40.67
CA ALA A 59 -23.41 -16.27 -40.42
C ALA A 59 -22.77 -16.95 -41.62
N ALA A 60 -21.44 -16.94 -41.67
CA ALA A 60 -20.69 -18.03 -42.26
C ALA A 60 -20.95 -19.26 -41.37
N PRO A 61 -21.23 -20.44 -41.94
CA PRO A 61 -21.39 -21.66 -41.16
C PRO A 61 -20.15 -21.83 -40.26
N PRO A 62 -20.32 -22.17 -38.97
CA PRO A 62 -19.21 -22.30 -38.05
C PRO A 62 -18.21 -23.28 -38.64
N SER A 63 -17.03 -22.76 -39.01
CA SER A 63 -15.87 -23.59 -39.31
C SER A 63 -15.73 -24.57 -38.15
N LEU A 64 -15.93 -25.86 -38.42
CA LEU A 64 -15.86 -26.93 -37.44
C LEU A 64 -14.48 -26.90 -36.79
N ILE A 65 -14.35 -26.21 -35.65
CA ILE A 65 -13.15 -26.25 -34.80
C ILE A 65 -12.95 -27.72 -34.46
N SER A 66 -11.78 -28.26 -34.77
CA SER A 66 -11.53 -29.69 -34.56
C SER A 66 -11.65 -30.02 -33.07
N LYS A 67 -12.03 -31.26 -32.74
CA LYS A 67 -12.18 -31.68 -31.33
C LYS A 67 -10.86 -31.48 -30.55
N ASP A 68 -9.74 -31.68 -31.23
CA ASP A 68 -8.41 -31.49 -30.65
C ASP A 68 -8.15 -30.00 -30.35
N GLU A 69 -8.50 -29.09 -31.27
CA GLU A 69 -8.40 -27.64 -31.05
C GLU A 69 -9.27 -27.16 -29.87
N GLN A 70 -10.47 -27.74 -29.69
CA GLN A 70 -11.35 -27.43 -28.56
C GLN A 70 -10.72 -27.85 -27.22
N ALA A 71 -10.16 -29.07 -27.17
CA ALA A 71 -9.48 -29.59 -25.99
C ALA A 71 -8.22 -28.77 -25.66
N GLU A 72 -7.42 -28.43 -26.67
CA GLU A 72 -6.22 -27.60 -26.50
C GLU A 72 -6.56 -26.20 -25.98
N SER A 73 -7.61 -25.57 -26.53
CA SER A 73 -8.08 -24.26 -26.10
C SER A 73 -8.47 -24.24 -24.62
N CYS A 74 -9.28 -25.20 -24.17
CA CYS A 74 -9.67 -25.30 -22.76
C CYS A 74 -8.49 -25.64 -21.84
N GLN A 75 -7.53 -26.45 -22.29
CA GLN A 75 -6.30 -26.71 -21.53
C GLN A 75 -5.42 -25.47 -21.41
N HIS A 76 -5.33 -24.66 -22.47
CA HIS A 76 -4.65 -23.37 -22.43
C HIS A 76 -5.30 -22.43 -21.40
N VAL A 77 -6.63 -22.28 -21.46
CA VAL A 77 -7.40 -21.47 -20.49
C VAL A 77 -7.14 -21.94 -19.05
N LYS A 78 -7.16 -23.25 -18.79
CA LYS A 78 -6.87 -23.82 -17.46
C LYS A 78 -5.51 -23.39 -16.92
N LYS A 79 -4.45 -23.53 -17.73
CA LYS A 79 -3.08 -23.14 -17.34
C LYS A 79 -2.99 -21.63 -17.13
N ALA A 80 -3.65 -20.86 -17.98
CA ALA A 80 -3.63 -19.41 -17.91
C ALA A 80 -4.36 -18.85 -16.68
N ILE A 81 -5.48 -19.46 -16.28
CA ILE A 81 -6.19 -19.14 -15.02
C ILE A 81 -5.24 -19.31 -13.83
N GLN A 82 -4.57 -20.45 -13.70
CA GLN A 82 -3.65 -20.72 -12.58
C GLN A 82 -2.52 -19.69 -12.52
N ARG A 83 -1.95 -19.35 -13.68
CA ARG A 83 -0.89 -18.34 -13.78
C ARG A 83 -1.40 -16.95 -13.36
N ASN A 84 -2.54 -16.53 -13.90
CA ASN A 84 -3.15 -15.24 -13.59
C ASN A 84 -3.55 -15.13 -12.11
N GLU A 85 -4.12 -16.17 -11.51
CA GLU A 85 -4.46 -16.22 -10.07
C GLU A 85 -3.21 -15.91 -9.23
N LYS A 86 -2.09 -16.58 -9.51
CA LYS A 86 -0.83 -16.40 -8.78
C LYS A 86 -0.24 -15.00 -8.99
N GLN A 87 -0.17 -14.53 -10.25
CA GLN A 87 0.46 -13.26 -10.58
C GLN A 87 -0.33 -12.06 -10.06
N LEU A 88 -1.65 -12.05 -10.24
CA LEU A 88 -2.50 -10.96 -9.75
C LEU A 88 -2.50 -10.89 -8.22
N ALA A 89 -2.47 -12.05 -7.53
CA ALA A 89 -2.33 -12.08 -6.08
C ALA A 89 -0.97 -11.53 -5.61
N ALA A 90 0.11 -11.87 -6.32
CA ALA A 90 1.45 -11.36 -6.01
C ALA A 90 1.56 -9.84 -6.19
N ILE A 91 1.05 -9.31 -7.32
CA ILE A 91 1.00 -7.87 -7.60
C ILE A 91 0.20 -7.17 -6.49
N ARG A 92 -1.01 -7.66 -6.19
CA ARG A 92 -1.86 -7.08 -5.14
C ARG A 92 -1.14 -7.04 -3.79
N SER A 93 -0.48 -8.13 -3.40
CA SER A 93 0.27 -8.18 -2.13
C SER A 93 1.39 -7.14 -2.10
N SER A 94 2.17 -7.02 -3.17
CA SER A 94 3.26 -6.05 -3.26
C SER A 94 2.76 -4.60 -3.09
N TRP A 95 1.68 -4.23 -3.77
CA TRP A 95 1.08 -2.89 -3.63
C TRP A 95 0.48 -2.68 -2.23
N GLN A 96 -0.15 -3.71 -1.65
CA GLN A 96 -0.68 -3.65 -0.29
C GLN A 96 0.44 -3.46 0.75
N ASP A 97 1.58 -4.11 0.58
CA ASP A 97 2.72 -3.99 1.49
C ASP A 97 3.41 -2.64 1.37
N MET A 98 3.46 -2.08 0.15
CA MET A 98 3.87 -0.70 -0.08
C MET A 98 2.96 0.29 0.66
N VAL A 99 1.63 0.17 0.53
CA VAL A 99 0.68 1.03 1.27
C VAL A 99 0.92 0.95 2.78
N LYS A 100 1.08 -0.26 3.32
CA LYS A 100 1.42 -0.44 4.75
C LYS A 100 2.75 0.22 5.12
N ALA A 101 3.76 0.16 4.24
CA ALA A 101 5.07 0.78 4.48
C ALA A 101 4.96 2.30 4.56
N GLU A 102 4.22 2.90 3.65
CA GLU A 102 3.93 4.34 3.64
C GLU A 102 3.15 4.76 4.90
N THR A 103 2.13 4.00 5.32
CA THR A 103 1.41 4.28 6.58
C THR A 103 2.33 4.18 7.81
N ARG A 104 3.29 3.23 7.83
CA ARG A 104 4.25 3.15 8.93
C ARG A 104 5.20 4.34 8.95
N LEU A 105 5.59 4.84 7.78
CA LEU A 105 6.43 6.03 7.65
C LEU A 105 5.68 7.28 8.16
N SER A 106 4.41 7.47 7.79
CA SER A 106 3.55 8.52 8.34
C SER A 106 3.56 8.54 9.88
N ARG A 107 3.45 7.38 10.53
CA ARG A 107 3.47 7.29 11.99
C ARG A 107 4.80 7.74 12.60
N LYS A 108 5.91 7.52 11.90
CA LYS A 108 7.24 7.99 12.34
C LYS A 108 7.36 9.49 12.14
N ASP A 109 6.93 10.01 10.99
CA ASP A 109 6.96 11.44 10.67
C ASP A 109 6.12 12.24 11.68
N ILE A 110 4.94 11.75 12.06
CA ILE A 110 4.10 12.37 13.12
C ILE A 110 4.83 12.41 14.46
N LYS A 111 5.47 11.31 14.87
CA LYS A 111 6.22 11.27 16.13
C LYS A 111 7.38 12.26 16.12
N SER A 112 8.12 12.34 15.01
CA SER A 112 9.21 13.31 14.86
C SER A 112 8.69 14.75 14.93
N ALA A 113 7.56 15.06 14.28
CA ALA A 113 6.93 16.37 14.36
C ALA A 113 6.50 16.72 15.80
N GLN A 114 5.93 15.76 16.54
CA GLN A 114 5.56 15.94 17.96
C GLN A 114 6.78 16.19 18.85
N SER A 115 7.90 15.50 18.61
CA SER A 115 9.14 15.76 19.34
C SER A 115 9.68 17.16 19.09
N LEU A 116 9.60 17.66 17.85
CA LEU A 116 9.98 19.04 17.51
C LEU A 116 9.07 20.06 18.21
N GLN A 117 7.76 19.82 18.23
CA GLN A 117 6.80 20.69 18.93
C GLN A 117 7.02 20.69 20.45
N THR A 118 7.35 19.53 21.02
CA THR A 118 7.68 19.41 22.45
C THR A 118 8.95 20.20 22.79
N LEU A 119 9.98 20.11 21.95
CA LEU A 119 11.19 20.93 22.11
C LEU A 119 10.86 22.42 21.97
N ALA A 120 10.09 22.80 20.95
CA ALA A 120 9.71 24.19 20.70
C ALA A 120 9.00 24.85 21.89
N ALA A 121 8.27 24.11 22.71
CA ALA A 121 7.59 24.63 23.91
C ALA A 121 8.55 25.16 24.99
N HIS A 122 9.83 24.77 24.93
CA HIS A 122 10.85 25.17 25.90
C HIS A 122 11.92 26.10 25.32
N GLU A 123 11.86 26.38 24.02
CA GLU A 123 12.87 27.16 23.31
C GLU A 123 12.47 28.64 23.18
N PRO A 124 13.45 29.55 22.96
CA PRO A 124 13.18 30.96 22.71
C PRO A 124 12.49 31.17 21.35
N ALA A 125 11.95 32.38 21.13
CA ALA A 125 10.92 32.63 20.14
C ALA A 125 11.30 32.24 18.70
N GLN A 126 12.53 32.54 18.25
CA GLN A 126 12.94 32.23 16.88
C GLN A 126 13.22 30.74 16.71
N LEU A 127 13.93 30.12 17.66
CA LEU A 127 14.18 28.68 17.63
C LEU A 127 12.88 27.87 17.72
N ALA A 128 11.96 28.27 18.61
CA ALA A 128 10.63 27.68 18.72
C ALA A 128 9.83 27.83 17.41
N THR A 129 9.91 29.00 16.76
CA THR A 129 9.25 29.23 15.47
C THR A 129 9.80 28.28 14.40
N MET A 130 11.13 28.19 14.24
CA MET A 130 11.75 27.26 13.30
C MET A 130 11.31 25.81 13.56
N LEU A 131 11.37 25.33 14.80
CA LEU A 131 11.02 23.96 15.16
C LEU A 131 9.55 23.66 14.85
N ASN A 132 8.64 24.58 15.17
CA ASN A 132 7.23 24.47 14.85
C ASN A 132 6.97 24.45 13.34
N MET A 133 7.70 25.26 12.56
CA MET A 133 7.61 25.27 11.10
C MET A 133 8.05 23.94 10.46
N VAL A 134 9.17 23.36 10.93
CA VAL A 134 9.60 22.03 10.47
C VAL A 134 8.54 20.99 10.84
N GLY A 135 8.07 20.98 12.09
CA GLY A 135 7.04 20.05 12.54
C GLY A 135 5.76 20.15 11.70
N ALA A 136 5.28 21.36 11.43
CA ALA A 136 4.11 21.59 10.59
C ALA A 136 4.30 21.10 9.16
N ALA A 137 5.47 21.35 8.55
CA ALA A 137 5.78 20.84 7.20
C ALA A 137 5.78 19.30 7.15
N MET A 138 6.33 18.63 8.17
CA MET A 138 6.29 17.16 8.28
C MET A 138 4.86 16.62 8.40
N LEU A 139 4.00 17.30 9.17
CA LEU A 139 2.58 16.93 9.30
C LEU A 139 1.83 17.10 7.98
N ASN A 140 2.05 18.21 7.28
CA ASN A 140 1.45 18.45 5.94
C ASN A 140 1.89 17.36 4.94
N VAL A 141 3.18 17.02 4.89
CA VAL A 141 3.68 15.92 4.05
C VAL A 141 3.01 14.60 4.42
N THR A 142 2.80 14.35 5.71
CA THR A 142 2.15 13.13 6.20
C THR A 142 0.68 13.05 5.81
N GLU A 143 -0.04 14.17 5.86
CA GLU A 143 -1.43 14.26 5.40
C GLU A 143 -1.53 13.95 3.90
N GLN A 144 -0.66 14.55 3.08
CA GLN A 144 -0.60 14.26 1.63
C GLN A 144 -0.25 12.78 1.37
N ARG A 145 0.63 12.18 2.18
CA ARG A 145 0.93 10.73 2.10
C ARG A 145 -0.32 9.90 2.44
N GLY A 146 -1.11 10.33 3.42
CA GLY A 146 -2.40 9.72 3.77
C GLY A 146 -3.36 9.71 2.58
N ALA A 147 -3.52 10.83 1.91
CA ALA A 147 -4.36 10.94 0.70
C ALA A 147 -3.87 10.01 -0.43
N MET A 148 -2.56 9.99 -0.70
CA MET A 148 -1.97 9.11 -1.72
C MET A 148 -2.14 7.62 -1.39
N THR A 149 -1.91 7.23 -0.14
CA THR A 149 -2.08 5.81 0.27
C THR A 149 -3.53 5.36 0.18
N ALA A 150 -4.49 6.21 0.55
CA ALA A 150 -5.92 5.94 0.38
C ALA A 150 -6.29 5.78 -1.10
N ALA A 151 -5.83 6.71 -1.96
CA ALA A 151 -6.06 6.67 -3.40
C ALA A 151 -5.48 5.40 -4.02
N VAL A 152 -4.21 5.06 -3.74
CA VAL A 152 -3.56 3.83 -4.25
C VAL A 152 -4.31 2.58 -3.80
N ASN A 153 -4.77 2.52 -2.54
CA ASN A 153 -5.54 1.38 -2.07
C ASN A 153 -6.85 1.24 -2.87
N GLN A 154 -7.56 2.34 -3.11
CA GLN A 154 -8.83 2.36 -3.84
C GLN A 154 -8.66 2.01 -5.33
N VAL A 155 -7.66 2.59 -6.02
CA VAL A 155 -7.55 2.47 -7.48
C VAL A 155 -6.75 1.24 -7.93
N MET A 156 -5.92 0.65 -7.06
CA MET A 156 -5.05 -0.48 -7.42
C MET A 156 -5.32 -1.73 -6.58
N VAL A 157 -5.42 -1.61 -5.25
CA VAL A 157 -5.53 -2.78 -4.37
C VAL A 157 -6.94 -3.38 -4.41
N GLU A 158 -7.99 -2.55 -4.33
CA GLU A 158 -9.38 -3.03 -4.35
C GLU A 158 -9.77 -3.71 -5.69
N PRO A 159 -9.49 -3.12 -6.88
CA PRO A 159 -9.86 -3.76 -8.15
C PRO A 159 -9.20 -5.13 -8.34
N LEU A 160 -7.94 -5.27 -7.92
CA LEU A 160 -7.22 -6.55 -7.99
C LEU A 160 -7.83 -7.66 -7.11
N LYS A 161 -8.62 -7.32 -6.07
CA LYS A 161 -9.31 -8.34 -5.26
C LYS A 161 -10.43 -9.04 -6.03
N VAL A 162 -11.08 -8.32 -6.94
CA VAL A 162 -12.26 -8.81 -7.67
C VAL A 162 -11.90 -9.96 -8.61
N TYR A 163 -10.69 -9.97 -9.18
CA TYR A 163 -10.28 -11.00 -10.15
C TYR A 163 -10.26 -12.41 -9.59
N LYS A 164 -10.06 -12.61 -8.29
CA LYS A 164 -10.15 -13.94 -7.67
C LYS A 164 -11.55 -14.53 -7.89
N GLY A 165 -12.60 -13.72 -7.75
CA GLY A 165 -13.98 -14.14 -7.98
C GLY A 165 -14.23 -14.47 -9.46
N THR A 166 -13.79 -13.60 -10.37
CA THR A 166 -13.95 -13.81 -11.81
C THR A 166 -13.25 -15.09 -12.28
N LEU A 167 -12.00 -15.32 -11.87
CA LEU A 167 -11.25 -16.53 -12.21
C LEU A 167 -11.87 -17.79 -11.62
N SER A 168 -12.45 -17.71 -10.42
CA SER A 168 -13.19 -18.83 -9.81
C SER A 168 -14.45 -19.21 -10.59
N LYS A 169 -15.14 -18.25 -11.22
CA LYS A 169 -16.31 -18.51 -12.08
C LYS A 169 -15.90 -19.29 -13.33
N ILE A 170 -14.88 -18.81 -14.06
CA ILE A 170 -14.38 -19.49 -15.26
C ILE A 170 -13.84 -20.89 -14.91
N LYS A 171 -13.20 -21.05 -13.75
CA LYS A 171 -12.75 -22.37 -13.26
C LYS A 171 -13.90 -23.33 -13.01
N THR A 172 -15.06 -22.82 -12.60
CA THR A 172 -16.28 -23.62 -12.43
C THR A 172 -16.84 -24.04 -13.77
N GLU A 173 -16.90 -23.14 -14.74
CA GLU A 173 -17.26 -23.46 -16.14
C GLU A 173 -16.33 -24.54 -16.70
N LEU A 174 -15.03 -24.44 -16.44
CA LEU A 174 -14.05 -25.43 -16.88
C LEU A 174 -14.26 -26.83 -16.26
N ARG A 175 -14.75 -26.91 -15.01
CA ARG A 175 -15.18 -28.19 -14.41
C ARG A 175 -16.42 -28.76 -15.11
N THR A 176 -17.38 -27.90 -15.42
CA THR A 176 -18.58 -28.32 -16.15
C THR A 176 -18.24 -28.78 -17.57
N TRP A 177 -17.33 -28.10 -18.27
CA TRP A 177 -16.80 -28.52 -19.55
C TRP A 177 -16.16 -29.91 -19.46
N ASN A 178 -15.28 -30.13 -18.48
CA ASN A 178 -14.64 -31.43 -18.29
C ASN A 178 -15.64 -32.57 -17.99
N ALA A 179 -16.74 -32.27 -17.30
CA ALA A 179 -17.82 -33.23 -17.07
C ALA A 179 -18.57 -33.58 -18.37
N ALA A 180 -18.77 -32.62 -19.26
CA ALA A 180 -19.36 -32.86 -20.57
C ALA A 180 -18.44 -33.71 -21.45
N VAL A 181 -17.14 -33.42 -21.48
CA VAL A 181 -16.14 -34.23 -22.20
C VAL A 181 -16.14 -35.69 -21.72
N ASN A 182 -16.20 -35.90 -20.40
CA ASN A 182 -16.30 -37.25 -19.83
C ASN A 182 -17.60 -37.96 -20.24
N THR A 183 -18.70 -37.20 -20.39
CA THR A 183 -19.99 -37.74 -20.81
C THR A 183 -19.96 -38.12 -22.29
N GLU A 184 -19.40 -37.26 -23.14
CA GLU A 184 -19.16 -37.54 -24.56
C GLU A 184 -18.32 -38.81 -24.74
N HIS A 185 -17.21 -38.93 -24.01
CA HIS A 185 -16.34 -40.11 -24.06
C HIS A 185 -17.07 -41.41 -23.66
N LYS A 186 -17.94 -41.35 -22.65
CA LYS A 186 -18.79 -42.50 -22.26
C LYS A 186 -19.79 -42.86 -23.35
N LYS A 187 -20.40 -41.87 -24.02
CA LYS A 187 -21.33 -42.11 -25.13
C LYS A 187 -20.62 -42.71 -26.35
N HIS A 188 -19.41 -42.24 -26.65
CA HIS A 188 -18.58 -42.81 -27.70
C HIS A 188 -18.26 -44.29 -27.42
N THR A 189 -17.71 -44.59 -26.24
CA THR A 189 -17.39 -45.96 -25.81
C THR A 189 -18.64 -46.87 -25.81
N SER A 190 -19.81 -46.33 -25.48
CA SER A 190 -21.07 -47.08 -25.54
C SER A 190 -21.48 -47.40 -26.96
N LEU A 191 -21.34 -46.45 -27.89
CA LEU A 191 -21.63 -46.65 -29.31
C LEU A 191 -20.70 -47.69 -29.92
N ASP A 192 -19.39 -47.63 -29.62
CA ASP A 192 -18.42 -48.62 -30.10
C ASP A 192 -18.79 -50.05 -29.67
N LYS A 193 -19.24 -50.21 -28.41
CA LYS A 193 -19.72 -51.51 -27.90
C LYS A 193 -21.00 -51.98 -28.58
N LEU A 194 -21.94 -51.07 -28.88
CA LEU A 194 -23.17 -51.40 -29.59
C LEU A 194 -22.90 -51.86 -31.03
N LEU A 195 -21.97 -51.18 -31.73
CA LEU A 195 -21.58 -51.55 -33.09
C LEU A 195 -21.01 -52.98 -33.16
N ILE A 196 -20.28 -53.42 -32.14
CA ILE A 196 -19.71 -54.77 -32.06
C ILE A 196 -20.76 -55.82 -31.69
N LYS A 197 -21.61 -55.53 -30.69
CA LYS A 197 -22.52 -56.53 -30.10
C LYS A 197 -23.86 -56.66 -30.83
N GLU A 198 -24.35 -55.57 -31.41
CA GLU A 198 -25.72 -55.41 -31.91
C GLU A 198 -25.71 -54.91 -33.37
N ALA A 199 -24.77 -55.41 -34.20
CA ALA A 199 -24.54 -54.92 -35.56
C ALA A 199 -25.79 -54.97 -36.49
N GLY A 200 -26.75 -55.85 -36.21
CA GLY A 200 -28.03 -55.95 -36.94
C GLY A 200 -29.10 -54.96 -36.50
N ASN A 201 -28.98 -54.37 -35.30
CA ASN A 201 -29.99 -53.50 -34.71
C ASN A 201 -29.74 -52.03 -35.08
N ARG A 202 -30.06 -51.69 -36.33
CA ARG A 202 -29.85 -50.34 -36.89
C ARG A 202 -30.52 -49.23 -36.07
N THR A 203 -31.69 -49.49 -35.49
CA THR A 203 -32.42 -48.52 -34.66
C THR A 203 -31.64 -48.16 -33.40
N LEU A 204 -31.10 -49.17 -32.70
CA LEU A 204 -30.33 -48.96 -31.48
C LEU A 204 -28.99 -48.22 -31.76
N ILE A 205 -28.33 -48.55 -32.87
CA ILE A 205 -27.13 -47.86 -33.32
C ILE A 205 -27.43 -46.38 -33.63
N SER A 206 -28.53 -46.11 -34.34
CA SER A 206 -28.98 -44.75 -34.67
C SER A 206 -29.26 -43.91 -33.42
N GLN A 207 -29.94 -44.49 -32.42
CA GLN A 207 -30.16 -43.81 -31.11
C GLN A 207 -28.84 -43.50 -30.39
N GLY A 208 -27.88 -44.42 -30.42
CA GLY A 208 -26.55 -44.21 -29.86
C GLY A 208 -25.77 -43.08 -30.57
N GLN A 209 -25.87 -42.99 -31.89
CA GLN A 209 -25.29 -41.91 -32.69
C GLN A 209 -25.91 -40.55 -32.33
N MET A 210 -27.24 -40.48 -32.24
CA MET A 210 -27.94 -39.24 -31.83
C MET A 210 -27.52 -38.79 -30.42
N ALA A 211 -27.40 -39.73 -29.48
CA ALA A 211 -26.95 -39.42 -28.12
C ALA A 211 -25.49 -38.93 -28.08
N LEU A 212 -24.61 -39.46 -28.93
CA LEU A 212 -23.24 -38.98 -29.08
C LEU A 212 -23.21 -37.58 -29.68
N VAL A 213 -23.98 -37.31 -30.74
CA VAL A 213 -24.09 -35.99 -31.36
C VAL A 213 -24.54 -34.93 -30.34
N GLY A 214 -25.56 -35.24 -29.54
CA GLY A 214 -26.00 -34.35 -28.46
C GLY A 214 -24.92 -34.08 -27.41
N ALA A 215 -24.16 -35.10 -27.01
CA ALA A 215 -23.05 -34.93 -26.07
C ALA A 215 -21.88 -34.12 -26.66
N SER A 216 -21.53 -34.33 -27.93
CA SER A 216 -20.53 -33.53 -28.65
C SER A 216 -20.97 -32.07 -28.78
N GLN A 217 -22.26 -31.81 -29.00
CA GLN A 217 -22.81 -30.46 -29.06
C GLN A 217 -22.74 -29.75 -27.70
N ASP A 218 -23.00 -30.44 -26.58
CA ASP A 218 -22.82 -29.89 -25.22
C ASP A 218 -21.34 -29.53 -24.96
N VAL A 219 -20.40 -30.37 -25.37
CA VAL A 219 -18.96 -30.07 -25.27
C VAL A 219 -18.59 -28.82 -26.08
N TYR A 220 -19.11 -28.69 -27.29
CA TYR A 220 -18.91 -27.51 -28.13
C TYR A 220 -19.43 -26.24 -27.45
N HIS A 221 -20.68 -26.24 -26.97
CA HIS A 221 -21.28 -25.09 -26.29
C HIS A 221 -20.51 -24.68 -25.03
N ARG A 222 -20.06 -25.65 -24.22
CA ARG A 222 -19.24 -25.36 -23.03
C ARG A 222 -17.85 -24.86 -23.39
N THR A 223 -17.27 -25.34 -24.49
CA THR A 223 -15.98 -24.83 -24.99
C THR A 223 -16.10 -23.36 -25.34
N LEU A 224 -17.14 -22.99 -26.10
CA LEU A 224 -17.42 -21.58 -26.41
C LEU A 224 -17.60 -20.76 -25.14
N SER A 225 -18.41 -21.21 -24.17
CA SER A 225 -18.60 -20.50 -22.90
C SER A 225 -17.29 -20.23 -22.16
N VAL A 226 -16.42 -21.24 -22.04
CA VAL A 226 -15.13 -21.11 -21.34
C VAL A 226 -14.20 -20.14 -22.07
N VAL A 227 -14.13 -20.24 -23.40
CA VAL A 227 -13.27 -19.38 -24.22
C VAL A 227 -13.75 -17.93 -24.18
N ASP A 228 -15.05 -17.68 -24.38
CA ASP A 228 -15.66 -16.34 -24.30
C ASP A 228 -15.47 -15.73 -22.91
N GLY A 229 -15.72 -16.51 -21.86
CA GLY A 229 -15.56 -16.07 -20.47
C GLY A 229 -14.11 -15.67 -20.17
N TYR A 230 -13.16 -16.46 -20.64
CA TYR A 230 -11.74 -16.16 -20.50
C TYR A 230 -11.29 -14.96 -21.34
N GLU A 231 -11.78 -14.82 -22.56
CA GLU A 231 -11.46 -13.69 -23.43
C GLU A 231 -11.96 -12.36 -22.84
N ARG A 232 -13.20 -12.33 -22.33
CA ARG A 232 -13.75 -11.17 -21.62
C ARG A 232 -12.91 -10.81 -20.40
N PHE A 233 -12.52 -11.80 -19.60
CA PHE A 233 -11.59 -11.58 -18.49
C PHE A 233 -10.26 -10.99 -18.95
N GLU A 234 -9.66 -11.51 -20.02
CA GLU A 234 -8.38 -11.03 -20.53
C GLU A 234 -8.47 -9.60 -21.07
N ARG A 235 -9.56 -9.22 -21.75
CA ARG A 235 -9.79 -7.84 -22.20
C ARG A 235 -9.96 -6.91 -21.01
N GLN A 236 -10.82 -7.27 -20.05
CA GLN A 236 -11.07 -6.48 -18.85
C GLN A 236 -9.79 -6.27 -18.03
N LYS A 237 -9.02 -7.35 -17.82
CA LYS A 237 -7.75 -7.32 -17.08
C LYS A 237 -6.76 -6.31 -17.67
N ARG A 238 -6.61 -6.27 -18.99
CA ARG A 238 -5.67 -5.34 -19.63
C ARG A 238 -6.11 -3.88 -19.44
N TYR A 239 -7.39 -3.62 -19.66
CA TYR A 239 -7.97 -2.29 -19.49
C TYR A 239 -7.81 -1.79 -18.05
N ASP A 240 -8.27 -2.57 -17.09
CA ASP A 240 -8.20 -2.20 -15.66
C ASP A 240 -6.75 -2.03 -15.19
N LEU A 241 -5.84 -2.94 -15.56
CA LEU A 241 -4.43 -2.78 -15.16
C LEU A 241 -3.82 -1.50 -15.71
N GLN A 242 -4.13 -1.14 -16.97
CA GLN A 242 -3.69 0.13 -17.55
C GLN A 242 -4.23 1.31 -16.74
N GLN A 243 -5.54 1.34 -16.46
CA GLN A 243 -6.18 2.44 -15.74
C GLN A 243 -5.72 2.53 -14.28
N SER A 244 -5.68 1.40 -13.57
CA SER A 244 -5.25 1.32 -12.17
C SER A 244 -3.80 1.74 -12.00
N LEU A 245 -2.89 1.31 -12.89
CA LEU A 245 -1.48 1.70 -12.83
C LEU A 245 -1.31 3.19 -13.13
N ALA A 246 -1.99 3.72 -14.16
CA ALA A 246 -1.94 5.13 -14.49
C ALA A 246 -2.45 6.00 -13.32
N ALA A 247 -3.59 5.63 -12.73
CA ALA A 247 -4.16 6.34 -11.58
C ALA A 247 -3.26 6.28 -10.35
N ALA A 248 -2.69 5.10 -10.04
CA ALA A 248 -1.77 4.94 -8.92
C ALA A 248 -0.49 5.79 -9.08
N LEU A 249 0.07 5.84 -10.30
CA LEU A 249 1.22 6.70 -10.59
C LEU A 249 0.85 8.18 -10.48
N HIS A 250 -0.32 8.58 -10.97
CA HIS A 250 -0.79 9.96 -10.85
C HIS A 250 -0.94 10.40 -9.39
N ALA A 251 -1.54 9.56 -8.54
CA ALA A 251 -1.64 9.83 -7.10
C ALA A 251 -0.26 10.02 -6.43
N ARG A 252 0.75 9.25 -6.85
CA ARG A 252 2.13 9.41 -6.38
C ARG A 252 2.78 10.70 -6.88
N ILE A 253 2.57 11.06 -8.14
CA ILE A 253 3.06 12.32 -8.71
C ILE A 253 2.50 13.51 -7.93
N GLN A 254 1.18 13.52 -7.68
CA GLN A 254 0.52 14.56 -6.88
C GLN A 254 1.12 14.67 -5.47
N PHE A 255 1.32 13.53 -4.80
CA PHE A 255 1.97 13.49 -3.50
C PHE A 255 3.38 14.07 -3.53
N HIS A 256 4.24 13.63 -4.46
CA HIS A 256 5.62 14.09 -4.53
C HIS A 256 5.70 15.60 -4.83
N ALA A 257 4.83 16.11 -5.71
CA ALA A 257 4.74 17.53 -6.01
C ALA A 257 4.31 18.35 -4.77
N ALA A 258 3.27 17.91 -4.06
CA ALA A 258 2.80 18.59 -2.86
C ALA A 258 3.84 18.55 -1.72
N ALA A 259 4.50 17.39 -1.52
CA ALA A 259 5.54 17.25 -0.53
C ALA A 259 6.73 18.17 -0.83
N LEU A 260 7.18 18.23 -2.09
CA LEU A 260 8.24 19.13 -2.51
C LEU A 260 7.88 20.59 -2.24
N ALA A 261 6.64 21.00 -2.52
CA ALA A 261 6.16 22.36 -2.27
C ALA A 261 6.22 22.71 -0.77
N HIS A 262 5.69 21.86 0.11
CA HIS A 262 5.72 22.09 1.57
C HIS A 262 7.15 22.16 2.12
N LEU A 263 8.02 21.23 1.70
CA LEU A 263 9.41 21.19 2.16
C LEU A 263 10.22 22.39 1.65
N SER A 264 10.05 22.79 0.39
CA SER A 264 10.76 23.93 -0.19
C SER A 264 10.35 25.26 0.45
N ALA A 265 9.05 25.43 0.73
CA ALA A 265 8.54 26.61 1.44
C ALA A 265 9.08 26.68 2.87
N CYS A 266 9.09 25.55 3.58
CA CYS A 266 9.65 25.46 4.93
C CYS A 266 11.15 25.76 4.93
N HIS A 267 11.91 25.14 4.02
CA HIS A 267 13.35 25.38 3.85
C HIS A 267 13.66 26.87 3.64
N THR A 268 13.00 27.51 2.67
CA THR A 268 13.20 28.92 2.34
C THR A 268 12.95 29.82 3.56
N THR A 269 11.88 29.54 4.31
CA THR A 269 11.55 30.35 5.49
C THR A 269 12.59 30.16 6.59
N ILE A 270 12.99 28.93 6.88
CA ILE A 270 13.97 28.64 7.95
C ILE A 270 15.33 29.23 7.62
N THR A 271 15.77 29.18 6.37
CA THR A 271 17.04 29.80 5.95
C THR A 271 17.04 31.32 6.07
N GLY A 272 15.86 31.94 6.12
CA GLY A 272 15.70 33.38 6.32
C GLY A 272 15.52 33.81 7.78
N LEU A 273 15.42 32.87 8.73
CA LEU A 273 15.23 33.20 10.15
C LEU A 273 16.55 33.58 10.80
N ASP A 274 16.57 34.73 11.49
CA ASP A 274 17.68 35.12 12.37
C ASP A 274 17.52 34.49 13.75
N ILE A 275 17.97 33.23 13.86
CA ILE A 275 17.91 32.46 15.11
C ILE A 275 18.80 33.09 16.20
N MET A 276 19.82 33.88 15.82
CA MET A 276 20.73 34.51 16.77
C MET A 276 20.10 35.71 17.49
N SER A 277 19.00 36.26 16.97
CA SER A 277 18.27 37.35 17.63
C SER A 277 17.71 36.98 19.02
N ASP A 278 17.59 35.69 19.34
CA ASP A 278 17.20 35.22 20.68
C ASP A 278 18.33 35.37 21.73
N MET A 279 19.60 35.45 21.31
CA MET A 279 20.76 35.42 22.21
C MET A 279 20.79 36.53 23.27
N PRO A 280 20.52 37.81 22.96
CA PRO A 280 20.51 38.87 23.98
C PRO A 280 19.50 38.59 25.10
N GLY A 281 18.33 38.03 24.76
CA GLY A 281 17.30 37.65 25.73
C GLY A 281 17.76 36.52 26.65
N ILE A 282 18.42 35.50 26.10
CA ILE A 282 18.99 34.39 26.86
C ILE A 282 20.09 34.90 27.81
N GLN A 283 21.03 35.71 27.31
CA GLN A 283 22.11 36.28 28.13
C GLN A 283 21.57 37.12 29.29
N LYS A 284 20.52 37.90 29.05
CA LYS A 284 19.85 38.69 30.10
C LYS A 284 19.23 37.79 31.18
N ARG A 285 18.57 36.68 30.79
CA ARG A 285 18.00 35.71 31.74
C ARG A 285 19.08 35.04 32.59
N ILE A 286 20.18 34.61 31.98
CA ILE A 286 21.33 34.02 32.69
C ILE A 286 21.87 35.00 33.72
N ARG A 287 22.24 36.23 33.30
CA ARG A 287 22.80 37.25 34.20
C ARG A 287 21.86 37.61 35.35
N SER A 288 20.56 37.74 35.07
CA SER A 288 19.55 38.05 36.09
C SER A 288 19.41 36.93 37.13
N ASN A 289 19.54 35.67 36.73
CA ASN A 289 19.52 34.54 37.65
C ASN A 289 20.81 34.44 38.47
N THR A 290 21.97 34.76 37.91
CA THR A 290 23.25 34.82 38.65
C THR A 290 23.22 35.89 39.74
N ILE A 291 22.67 37.07 39.48
CA ILE A 291 22.57 38.16 40.47
C ILE A 291 21.63 37.79 41.61
N LYS A 292 20.50 37.13 41.32
CA LYS A 292 19.58 36.63 42.37
C LYS A 292 20.23 35.56 43.25
N ALA A 293 21.02 34.66 42.68
CA ALA A 293 21.74 33.64 43.45
C ALA A 293 22.78 34.26 44.40
N ASN A 294 23.49 35.33 43.98
CA ASN A 294 24.44 36.03 44.85
C ASN A 294 23.79 36.87 45.96
N ASN A 295 22.56 37.37 45.73
CA ASN A 295 21.86 38.21 46.71
C ASN A 295 20.93 37.43 47.66
N SER A 296 20.74 36.12 47.44
CA SER A 296 19.92 35.24 48.30
C SER A 296 20.72 34.46 49.35
N PHE A 297 21.94 34.89 49.68
CA PHE A 297 22.68 34.41 50.86
C PHE A 297 22.77 35.48 51.97
N PRO A 298 21.66 35.90 52.61
CA PRO A 298 21.72 36.66 53.84
C PRO A 298 22.00 35.70 55.00
N GLY A 299 23.27 35.60 55.41
CA GLY A 299 23.62 34.96 56.69
C GLY A 299 24.52 33.73 56.63
N MET A 300 25.46 33.63 55.67
CA MET A 300 26.63 32.81 55.98
C MET A 300 27.53 33.62 56.94
N PRO A 301 27.77 33.16 58.18
CA PRO A 301 28.71 33.82 59.07
C PRO A 301 30.09 33.88 58.40
N PRO A 302 30.91 34.91 58.70
CA PRO A 302 32.28 34.96 58.19
C PRO A 302 32.99 33.65 58.51
N PRO A 303 33.81 33.10 57.59
CA PRO A 303 34.57 31.89 57.88
C PRO A 303 35.35 32.13 59.18
N PRO A 304 35.27 31.21 60.17
CA PRO A 304 35.96 31.38 61.43
C PRO A 304 37.44 31.60 61.15
N GLN A 305 38.01 32.64 61.78
CA GLN A 305 39.44 32.88 61.76
C GLN A 305 40.15 31.56 62.08
N GLN A 306 40.95 31.10 61.12
CA GLN A 306 41.74 29.89 61.24
C GLN A 306 42.62 30.01 62.48
N GLN A 307 42.29 29.27 63.54
CA GLN A 307 43.29 28.93 64.54
C GLN A 307 44.33 28.04 63.84
N PRO A 308 45.62 28.17 64.19
CA PRO A 308 46.68 27.39 63.59
C PRO A 308 46.45 25.90 63.90
N VAL A 309 45.90 25.18 62.93
CA VAL A 309 45.73 23.73 63.01
C VAL A 309 47.12 23.13 62.82
N MET A 310 47.63 22.51 63.88
CA MET A 310 48.84 21.69 63.89
C MET A 310 48.81 20.71 62.71
N MET A 311 49.91 20.65 61.95
CA MET A 311 50.09 19.73 60.83
C MET A 311 49.83 18.28 61.26
N MET A 312 48.79 17.65 60.71
CA MET A 312 48.75 16.19 60.61
C MET A 312 49.56 15.74 59.39
N PRO A 313 50.33 14.64 59.50
CA PRO A 313 51.05 14.08 58.37
C PRO A 313 50.09 13.45 57.35
N PRO A 314 50.47 13.42 56.06
CA PRO A 314 49.61 12.96 54.98
C PRO A 314 49.33 11.45 55.09
N PRO A 315 48.08 10.99 54.86
CA PRO A 315 47.80 9.57 54.78
C PRO A 315 48.46 8.96 53.54
N SER A 316 49.12 7.84 53.83
CA SER A 316 49.80 6.93 52.92
C SER A 316 49.01 6.59 51.67
N ALA A 317 49.77 6.42 50.59
CA ALA A 317 49.34 5.99 49.27
C ALA A 317 48.44 4.75 49.31
N TYR A 318 47.30 4.84 48.63
CA TYR A 318 46.61 3.68 48.06
C TYR A 318 46.75 3.72 46.53
N PRO A 319 46.93 2.56 45.88
CA PRO A 319 47.39 2.46 44.51
C PRO A 319 46.32 2.85 43.49
N ALA A 320 46.76 3.59 42.47
CA ALA A 320 46.01 3.88 41.26
C ALA A 320 45.58 2.56 40.60
N SER A 321 44.26 2.37 40.47
CA SER A 321 43.69 1.36 39.58
C SER A 321 43.94 1.81 38.14
N ALA A 322 44.85 1.10 37.47
CA ALA A 322 45.18 1.28 36.07
C ALA A 322 44.00 0.85 35.20
N TYR A 323 43.27 1.81 34.64
CA TYR A 323 42.55 1.60 33.39
C TYR A 323 43.48 2.01 32.24
N PRO A 324 43.76 1.13 31.26
CA PRO A 324 44.53 1.51 30.09
C PRO A 324 43.73 2.51 29.23
N PRO A 325 44.41 3.43 28.52
CA PRO A 325 43.74 4.32 27.58
C PRO A 325 43.15 3.52 26.42
N GLN A 326 41.85 3.66 26.16
CA GLN A 326 41.31 3.28 24.87
C GLN A 326 41.78 4.28 23.81
N GLU A 327 42.77 3.84 23.06
CA GLU A 327 43.20 4.44 21.81
C GLU A 327 42.04 4.32 20.79
N TYR A 328 41.40 5.45 20.47
CA TYR A 328 40.43 5.53 19.37
C TYR A 328 41.19 5.36 18.05
N ALA A 329 41.32 4.11 17.61
CA ALA A 329 41.65 3.82 16.22
C ALA A 329 40.46 4.21 15.33
N PRO A 330 40.67 4.94 14.22
CA PRO A 330 39.61 5.23 13.26
C PRO A 330 39.13 3.92 12.62
N SER A 331 37.81 3.71 12.59
CA SER A 331 37.20 2.56 11.94
C SER A 331 37.64 2.47 10.47
N PRO A 332 38.07 1.29 9.98
CA PRO A 332 38.34 1.10 8.57
C PRO A 332 37.01 1.17 7.82
N MET A 333 36.94 2.07 6.84
CA MET A 333 35.94 2.05 5.79
C MET A 333 35.81 0.62 5.25
N LEU A 334 34.58 0.10 5.24
CA LEU A 334 34.19 -1.12 4.54
C LEU A 334 34.53 -0.98 3.05
N SER A 335 35.75 -1.37 2.68
CA SER A 335 36.11 -1.64 1.30
C SER A 335 35.63 -3.05 0.98
N MET A 336 34.53 -3.15 0.22
CA MET A 336 34.08 -4.44 -0.31
C MET A 336 35.08 -4.94 -1.36
N PRO A 337 35.60 -6.17 -1.25
CA PRO A 337 36.39 -6.76 -2.31
C PRO A 337 35.46 -7.12 -3.48
N MET A 338 35.67 -6.47 -4.63
CA MET A 338 35.15 -6.94 -5.91
C MET A 338 35.75 -8.31 -6.19
N ALA A 339 34.91 -9.34 -6.22
CA ALA A 339 35.31 -10.65 -6.71
C ALA A 339 35.70 -10.56 -8.20
N PRO A 340 36.82 -11.17 -8.63
CA PRO A 340 37.17 -11.23 -10.05
C PRO A 340 36.17 -12.14 -10.76
N MET A 341 35.49 -11.59 -11.77
CA MET A 341 34.67 -12.39 -12.68
C MET A 341 35.59 -13.32 -13.48
N THR A 342 35.48 -14.61 -13.22
CA THR A 342 36.04 -15.65 -14.09
C THR A 342 35.23 -15.72 -15.39
N PRO A 343 35.89 -15.83 -16.56
CA PRO A 343 35.21 -15.98 -17.84
C PRO A 343 34.57 -17.37 -17.91
N MET A 344 33.26 -17.41 -18.19
CA MET A 344 32.56 -18.66 -18.48
C MET A 344 33.08 -19.25 -19.80
N THR A 345 33.73 -20.39 -19.69
CA THR A 345 33.97 -21.32 -20.79
C THR A 345 32.65 -22.01 -21.19
N PRO A 346 32.37 -22.21 -22.49
CA PRO A 346 31.19 -22.94 -22.92
C PRO A 346 31.38 -24.44 -22.68
N SER A 347 30.51 -25.01 -21.85
CA SER A 347 30.43 -26.45 -21.57
C SER A 347 29.88 -27.20 -22.79
N GLN A 348 30.58 -28.28 -23.12
CA GLN A 348 30.34 -29.21 -24.22
C GLN A 348 29.03 -29.97 -24.04
N ALA A 349 28.26 -30.10 -25.12
CA ALA A 349 27.17 -31.08 -25.25
C ALA A 349 27.70 -32.37 -25.91
N PRO A 350 27.19 -33.56 -25.52
CA PRO A 350 27.63 -34.85 -26.07
C PRO A 350 26.99 -35.17 -27.43
N PRO A 351 27.57 -36.12 -28.20
CA PRO A 351 27.25 -36.30 -29.61
C PRO A 351 26.03 -37.20 -29.80
N SER A 352 25.22 -36.89 -30.82
CA SER A 352 24.37 -37.89 -31.47
C SER A 352 24.25 -37.60 -32.97
N SER A 353 24.48 -38.68 -33.71
CA SER A 353 24.55 -38.83 -35.15
C SER A 353 23.17 -38.83 -35.81
N HIS A 354 22.99 -38.10 -36.92
CA HIS A 354 22.82 -38.68 -38.26
C HIS A 354 22.48 -37.59 -39.30
N HIS A 355 23.13 -37.74 -40.46
CA HIS A 355 23.00 -36.94 -41.66
C HIS A 355 21.56 -36.77 -42.18
N HIS A 356 21.26 -35.61 -42.77
CA HIS A 356 20.73 -35.50 -44.14
C HIS A 356 21.05 -34.10 -44.73
N HIS A 357 21.69 -34.12 -45.90
CA HIS A 357 22.13 -32.95 -46.67
C HIS A 357 20.99 -32.37 -47.52
N HIS A 358 20.83 -31.04 -47.51
CA HIS A 358 20.26 -30.29 -48.64
C HIS A 358 20.96 -28.92 -48.80
N PRO A 359 21.15 -28.42 -50.03
CA PRO A 359 22.04 -27.28 -50.29
C PRO A 359 21.33 -25.92 -50.18
N ARG A 360 21.98 -24.97 -49.50
CA ARG A 360 21.57 -23.57 -49.40
C ARG A 360 22.11 -22.74 -50.56
N ARG A 361 21.22 -22.07 -51.29
CA ARG A 361 21.53 -20.98 -52.23
C ARG A 361 22.07 -19.76 -51.46
N ARG A 362 23.30 -19.35 -51.76
CA ARG A 362 23.91 -18.06 -51.37
C ARG A 362 23.23 -16.93 -52.16
N ARG A 363 22.59 -15.98 -51.46
CA ARG A 363 22.32 -14.63 -51.99
C ARG A 363 23.22 -13.65 -51.25
N HIS A 364 24.11 -13.00 -51.99
CA HIS A 364 24.87 -11.83 -51.51
C HIS A 364 23.89 -10.69 -51.23
N ARG A 365 23.88 -10.19 -49.99
CA ARG A 365 23.30 -8.88 -49.65
C ARG A 365 24.44 -7.94 -49.29
N HIS A 366 24.49 -6.82 -49.99
CA HIS A 366 25.37 -5.70 -49.70
C HIS A 366 25.06 -5.12 -48.32
N ALA A 367 26.10 -4.82 -47.55
CA ALA A 367 26.03 -4.21 -46.24
C ALA A 367 25.62 -2.74 -46.36
N ALA A 368 24.51 -2.36 -45.73
CA ALA A 368 24.14 -0.98 -45.50
C ALA A 368 24.86 -0.45 -44.25
N ALA A 369 25.34 0.79 -44.31
CA ALA A 369 26.00 1.48 -43.21
C ALA A 369 25.07 1.64 -41.98
N PRO A 370 25.62 1.63 -40.75
CA PRO A 370 24.83 1.80 -39.53
C PRO A 370 24.26 3.23 -39.44
N PRO A 371 23.03 3.40 -38.91
CA PRO A 371 22.44 4.71 -38.71
C PRO A 371 23.17 5.51 -37.60
N PRO A 372 23.16 6.86 -37.68
CA PRO A 372 23.77 7.71 -36.67
C PRO A 372 23.06 7.60 -35.31
N PRO A 373 23.78 7.85 -34.20
CA PRO A 373 23.20 7.80 -32.86
C PRO A 373 22.14 8.89 -32.64
N PRO A 374 21.11 8.63 -31.81
CA PRO A 374 20.07 9.60 -31.51
C PRO A 374 20.63 10.80 -30.71
N PRO A 375 20.06 12.00 -30.87
CA PRO A 375 20.49 13.19 -30.14
C PRO A 375 20.21 13.06 -28.64
N GLU A 376 21.14 13.56 -27.83
CA GLU A 376 21.03 13.63 -26.37
C GLU A 376 19.75 14.36 -25.91
N PRO A 377 19.07 13.86 -24.86
CA PRO A 377 17.89 14.53 -24.31
C PRO A 377 18.31 15.84 -23.62
N GLN A 378 17.91 16.96 -24.22
CA GLN A 378 17.94 18.27 -23.59
C GLN A 378 17.07 18.23 -22.32
N LEU A 379 17.68 18.56 -21.18
CA LEU A 379 16.99 18.72 -19.89
C LEU A 379 15.96 19.84 -20.02
N PHE A 380 14.67 19.47 -20.09
CA PHE A 380 13.57 20.41 -19.99
C PHE A 380 13.53 21.00 -18.57
N ASN A 381 13.85 22.28 -18.44
CA ASN A 381 13.52 23.08 -17.27
C ASN A 381 11.99 23.22 -17.19
N ILE A 382 11.35 22.37 -16.38
CA ILE A 382 9.94 22.52 -16.03
C ILE A 382 9.85 23.59 -14.95
N VAL A 383 9.58 24.83 -15.36
CA VAL A 383 9.11 25.88 -14.44
C VAL A 383 7.65 25.57 -14.10
N VAL A 384 7.45 24.88 -12.97
CA VAL A 384 6.12 24.72 -12.39
C VAL A 384 5.77 26.02 -11.66
N GLN A 385 5.00 26.89 -12.31
CA GLN A 385 4.30 27.96 -11.61
C GLN A 385 3.08 27.34 -10.88
N THR A 386 3.26 27.01 -9.61
CA THR A 386 2.14 26.72 -8.70
C THR A 386 1.70 28.02 -8.01
N PRO A 387 0.41 28.40 -8.06
CA PRO A 387 -0.08 29.50 -7.25
C PRO A 387 -0.10 29.07 -5.77
N VAL A 388 0.53 29.89 -4.92
CA VAL A 388 0.56 29.75 -3.47
C VAL A 388 -0.88 29.87 -2.94
N LEU A 389 -1.38 28.79 -2.34
CA LEU A 389 -2.63 28.79 -1.56
C LEU A 389 -2.34 29.38 -0.18
N ALA A 390 -2.86 30.57 0.10
CA ALA A 390 -2.94 31.11 1.45
C ALA A 390 -4.05 30.40 2.23
N SER A 391 -3.71 29.79 3.37
CA SER A 391 -4.66 29.25 4.33
C SER A 391 -5.36 30.37 5.11
N PRO A 392 -6.69 30.36 5.27
CA PRO A 392 -7.36 31.25 6.23
C PRO A 392 -7.26 30.68 7.65
N ALA A 393 -7.02 31.58 8.60
CA ALA A 393 -7.01 31.30 10.03
C ALA A 393 -8.41 30.93 10.55
N MET A 394 -8.48 29.92 11.42
CA MET A 394 -9.69 29.51 12.15
C MET A 394 -10.06 30.56 13.23
N PRO A 395 -11.34 30.95 13.37
CA PRO A 395 -11.80 31.66 14.56
C PRO A 395 -12.16 30.67 15.69
N ALA A 396 -11.88 31.09 16.91
CA ALA A 396 -12.15 30.37 18.15
C ALA A 396 -13.66 30.10 18.34
N ARG A 397 -14.01 28.87 18.74
CA ARG A 397 -15.36 28.50 19.17
C ARG A 397 -15.57 28.92 20.62
N THR A 398 -16.53 29.81 20.85
CA THR A 398 -17.22 30.00 22.12
C THR A 398 -18.19 28.84 22.36
N LEU A 399 -18.19 28.31 23.58
CA LEU A 399 -19.17 27.35 24.09
C LEU A 399 -20.45 28.12 24.44
N ASP A 400 -21.57 27.70 23.86
CA ASP A 400 -22.90 28.00 24.39
C ASP A 400 -23.66 26.68 24.57
N GLU A 401 -24.10 26.47 25.81
CA GLU A 401 -25.00 25.42 26.26
C GLU A 401 -26.40 25.67 25.68
N HIS A 402 -27.01 24.68 25.02
CA HIS A 402 -28.47 24.62 24.90
C HIS A 402 -28.94 23.19 25.11
N SER A 403 -29.74 23.07 26.17
CA SER A 403 -30.59 21.96 26.59
C SER A 403 -31.65 21.65 25.53
N GLY A 404 -31.84 20.36 25.24
CA GLY A 404 -32.85 19.87 24.32
C GLY A 404 -33.30 18.48 24.73
N SER A 405 -34.36 18.44 25.53
CA SER A 405 -35.10 17.26 25.98
C SER A 405 -35.78 16.54 24.81
N CYS A 406 -35.62 15.22 24.73
CA CYS A 406 -36.51 14.34 23.95
C CYS A 406 -37.12 13.30 24.88
N SER A 407 -38.44 13.41 25.03
CA SER A 407 -39.36 12.46 25.65
C SER A 407 -39.64 11.29 24.71
N CYS A 408 -39.45 10.06 25.19
CA CYS A 408 -40.10 8.88 24.64
C CYS A 408 -40.67 8.06 25.80
N SER A 409 -41.98 7.82 25.71
CA SER A 409 -42.83 7.15 26.68
C SER A 409 -42.66 5.63 26.70
N ASP A 410 -42.76 5.09 27.91
CA ASP A 410 -43.33 3.83 28.39
C ASP A 410 -43.61 2.68 27.40
N SER A 411 -43.07 1.50 27.74
CA SER A 411 -43.83 0.24 27.90
C SER A 411 -42.97 -0.83 28.60
N ASP A 412 -43.32 -1.09 29.87
CA ASP A 412 -43.35 -2.35 30.62
C ASP A 412 -42.40 -3.51 30.26
N ALA A 413 -41.57 -3.93 31.24
CA ALA A 413 -41.88 -5.05 32.14
C ALA A 413 -40.64 -5.57 32.89
N SER A 414 -40.77 -5.65 34.22
CA SER A 414 -40.15 -6.53 35.24
C SER A 414 -38.99 -7.45 34.84
N SER A 415 -37.92 -7.68 35.61
CA SER A 415 -37.83 -7.86 37.07
C SER A 415 -36.35 -7.96 37.49
N ASP A 416 -36.04 -7.46 38.69
CA ASP A 416 -35.09 -7.95 39.70
C ASP A 416 -33.70 -8.50 39.25
N CYS A 417 -32.61 -7.86 39.68
CA CYS A 417 -31.99 -8.15 40.98
C CYS A 417 -30.65 -7.41 41.16
N SER A 418 -30.57 -6.75 42.31
CA SER A 418 -29.44 -6.28 43.12
C SER A 418 -27.99 -6.73 42.84
N SER A 419 -27.13 -5.70 42.90
CA SER A 419 -25.92 -5.60 43.77
C SER A 419 -24.56 -6.20 43.37
N ALA A 420 -23.55 -5.46 43.86
CA ALA A 420 -22.12 -5.74 44.05
C ALA A 420 -21.21 -5.53 42.82
N THR A 421 -20.47 -4.43 42.70
CA THR A 421 -19.23 -4.01 43.41
C THR A 421 -18.01 -4.90 43.16
N GLU A 422 -16.93 -4.20 42.78
CA GLU A 422 -15.50 -4.53 42.93
C GLU A 422 -14.80 -5.42 41.89
N SER A 423 -13.96 -4.71 41.11
CA SER A 423 -12.50 -4.82 41.12
C SER A 423 -11.78 -5.89 40.28
N MET A 424 -10.91 -5.32 39.45
CA MET A 424 -9.51 -5.70 39.18
C MET A 424 -9.18 -6.86 38.24
N SER A 425 -8.73 -6.42 37.06
CA SER A 425 -7.36 -6.62 36.56
C SER A 425 -6.99 -7.91 35.83
N CYS A 426 -6.38 -7.66 34.66
CA CYS A 426 -5.15 -8.26 34.16
C CYS A 426 -5.07 -9.76 33.80
N CYS A 427 -4.68 -9.91 32.53
CA CYS A 427 -3.63 -10.81 32.05
C CYS A 427 -4.00 -12.25 31.65
N THR A 428 -4.05 -12.42 30.32
CA THR A 428 -3.17 -13.31 29.54
C THR A 428 -2.85 -14.71 30.07
N SER A 429 -3.25 -15.68 29.24
CA SER A 429 -2.43 -16.77 28.69
C SER A 429 -2.71 -18.21 29.15
N CYS A 430 -2.56 -19.07 28.14
CA CYS A 430 -2.29 -20.50 28.15
C CYS A 430 -3.47 -21.47 28.07
N SER A 431 -3.72 -21.85 26.81
CA SER A 431 -4.25 -23.13 26.36
C SER A 431 -3.39 -24.31 26.81
N SER A 432 -4.06 -25.39 27.24
CA SER A 432 -3.72 -26.83 27.30
C SER A 432 -4.54 -27.39 28.47
N SER A 433 -5.25 -28.51 28.48
CA SER A 433 -5.37 -29.71 27.64
C SER A 433 -6.41 -30.63 28.33
N ASN A 434 -6.91 -31.64 27.61
CA ASN A 434 -7.56 -32.89 28.12
C ASN A 434 -8.99 -32.76 28.69
N THR A 435 -9.92 -33.72 28.60
CA THR A 435 -10.00 -35.12 28.11
C THR A 435 -11.49 -35.54 28.10
N ASP A 436 -11.75 -36.76 27.61
CA ASP A 436 -12.87 -37.66 27.92
C ASP A 436 -14.15 -37.57 27.07
N ALA A 437 -14.85 -38.65 26.75
CA ALA A 437 -14.64 -40.11 26.71
C ALA A 437 -15.98 -40.72 26.21
N SER A 438 -16.01 -42.05 26.04
CA SER A 438 -17.19 -42.93 25.91
C SER A 438 -17.68 -43.22 24.48
N ASP A 439 -17.38 -44.34 23.80
CA ASP A 439 -17.40 -45.79 24.10
C ASP A 439 -18.66 -46.48 23.54
N ALA A 440 -18.45 -47.44 22.63
CA ALA A 440 -19.26 -48.64 22.39
C ALA A 440 -18.71 -49.43 21.17
N THR A 441 -18.00 -50.52 21.45
CA THR A 441 -17.82 -51.70 20.55
C THR A 441 -18.65 -52.86 21.17
N PRO A 442 -19.02 -53.97 20.48
CA PRO A 442 -18.08 -55.01 19.98
C PRO A 442 -18.67 -55.88 18.80
N PRO A 443 -18.23 -57.14 18.49
CA PRO A 443 -16.89 -57.77 18.47
C PRO A 443 -16.51 -58.62 17.21
N ARG A 444 -15.21 -59.00 17.16
CA ARG A 444 -14.57 -60.28 16.69
C ARG A 444 -14.51 -60.59 15.17
N ALA A 445 -13.44 -61.16 14.56
CA ALA A 445 -12.11 -61.68 14.92
C ALA A 445 -11.30 -61.95 13.59
N PRO A 446 -10.18 -62.72 13.52
CA PRO A 446 -8.82 -62.22 13.78
C PRO A 446 -7.75 -62.57 12.69
N SER A 447 -6.60 -61.90 12.85
CA SER A 447 -5.22 -62.39 12.60
C SER A 447 -4.71 -62.58 11.16
N ARG A 448 -3.65 -61.84 10.83
CA ARG A 448 -2.33 -62.39 10.44
C ARG A 448 -1.29 -61.27 10.40
N GLY A 449 -0.17 -61.50 11.10
CA GLY A 449 0.93 -60.56 11.25
C GLY A 449 2.04 -60.71 10.21
N ARG A 450 3.21 -60.17 10.59
CA ARG A 450 4.50 -60.02 9.89
C ARG A 450 4.60 -58.75 9.04
N SER A 451 5.75 -58.08 8.96
CA SER A 451 6.98 -58.08 9.74
C SER A 451 7.76 -56.87 9.23
N ARG A 452 8.44 -56.19 10.15
CA ARG A 452 9.46 -55.18 9.86
C ARG A 452 10.50 -55.73 8.89
N HIS A 453 10.98 -54.90 7.96
CA HIS A 453 12.42 -54.82 7.67
C HIS A 453 12.84 -53.40 7.29
N ARG A 454 14.05 -53.09 7.74
CA ARG A 454 14.75 -51.83 7.84
C ARG A 454 16.01 -51.96 6.98
N ARG A 455 16.58 -50.82 6.55
CA ARG A 455 17.86 -50.60 5.84
C ARG A 455 17.76 -50.68 4.31
N ASN A 456 18.43 -49.85 3.53
CA ASN A 456 19.58 -48.95 3.79
C ASN A 456 19.24 -47.47 3.60
#